data_AF-A0A2G5EFN5-F1
#
_entry.id   AF-A0A2G5EFN5-F1
#
_cell.length_a   1.000
_cell.length_b   1.000
_cell.length_c   1.000
_cell.angle_alpha   90.00
_cell.angle_beta   90.00
_cell.angle_gamma   90.00
#
_symmetry.space_group_name_H-M   'P 1'
#
loop_
_entity.id
_entity.type
_entity.pdbx_description
1 polymer ?
#
loop_
_entity_poly.entity_id
_entity_poly.type
_entity_poly.pdbx_seq_one_letter_code
_entity_poly.pdbx_strand_id
1 'polypeptide(L)'
;MQEPLYLQWKQWDCQSDCRYHCMLKTEKDREILGTGPVKYHGKWPFKRVFGIQEPFSVAFSALNLAVQFHGWLSFFILLYYKLPLRPQNRKPYYEYTGLWHIYGLLAMNSWFWSAVFHSRDVDFTEKLDYSSAAALLGYSLIVAIMRTFSVRDEAARVMVAAPLIAFVTTHILYLNFYKLDYGLNMKVCVAMGIAQLLLWAIWAGVTHHPSKWKLWTVVVGTGLAMLLEIYDFPPYGGYLDAHALWHATTIPLTFLWWSFIKEDAEFRTSNSMKKVK
;
A
#
# COMPACT_ATOMS: atom_id res chain seq x y z
N MET A 1 3.23 28.38 28.92
CA MET A 1 2.92 28.31 27.47
C MET A 1 3.09 26.88 27.05
N GLN A 2 2.05 26.26 26.50
CA GLN A 2 2.10 24.87 26.04
C GLN A 2 2.87 24.84 24.72
N GLU A 3 3.85 23.94 24.58
CA GLU A 3 4.61 23.86 23.34
C GLU A 3 3.71 23.48 22.14
N PRO A 4 3.98 24.04 20.94
CA PRO A 4 3.31 23.63 19.71
C PRO A 4 3.36 22.11 19.48
N LEU A 5 2.25 21.53 19.01
CA LEU A 5 2.12 20.08 18.78
C LEU A 5 3.23 19.49 17.89
N TYR A 6 3.76 20.25 16.92
CA TYR A 6 4.85 19.79 16.06
C TYR A 6 6.21 19.69 16.78
N LEU A 7 6.41 20.44 17.87
CA LEU A 7 7.59 20.34 18.73
C LEU A 7 7.44 19.19 19.72
N GLN A 8 6.25 19.03 20.30
CA GLN A 8 5.92 17.87 21.14
C GLN A 8 6.06 16.55 20.36
N TRP A 9 5.65 16.52 19.10
CA TRP A 9 5.81 15.36 18.22
C TRP A 9 7.28 15.00 17.92
N LYS A 10 8.21 15.96 18.01
CA LYS A 10 9.64 15.71 17.84
C LYS A 10 10.31 15.21 19.11
N GLN A 11 9.67 15.40 20.27
CA GLN A 11 10.21 15.00 21.56
C GLN A 11 9.90 13.52 21.81
N TRP A 12 10.95 12.75 22.04
CA TRP A 12 10.85 11.35 22.44
C TRP A 12 10.77 11.29 23.97
N ASP A 13 10.03 10.32 24.50
CA ASP A 13 10.03 10.09 25.94
C ASP A 13 11.37 9.49 26.39
N CYS A 14 11.70 9.66 27.67
CA CYS A 14 12.97 9.22 28.24
C CYS A 14 13.23 7.71 28.05
N GLN A 15 12.19 6.89 28.14
CA GLN A 15 12.33 5.44 27.98
C GLN A 15 12.68 5.08 26.54
N SER A 16 12.00 5.68 25.56
CA SER A 16 12.28 5.51 24.14
C SER A 16 13.67 6.01 23.76
N ASP A 17 14.12 7.13 24.32
CA ASP A 17 15.47 7.65 24.09
C ASP A 17 16.54 6.77 24.74
N CYS A 18 16.32 6.28 25.96
CA CYS A 18 17.26 5.36 26.59
C CYS A 18 17.44 4.07 25.77
N ARG A 19 16.33 3.50 25.27
CA ARG A 19 16.34 2.33 24.37
C ARG A 19 17.11 2.64 23.09
N TYR A 20 16.86 3.78 22.47
CA TYR A 20 17.53 4.21 21.24
C TYR A 20 19.05 4.35 21.41
N HIS A 21 19.50 5.06 22.45
CA HIS A 21 20.93 5.26 22.70
C HIS A 21 21.64 3.96 23.09
N CYS A 22 20.96 3.08 23.84
CA CYS A 22 21.47 1.75 24.18
C CYS A 22 21.65 0.89 22.92
N MET A 23 20.64 0.88 22.03
CA MET A 23 20.68 0.20 20.73
C MET A 23 21.85 0.71 19.90
N LEU A 24 21.97 2.03 19.68
CA LEU A 24 23.05 2.61 18.88
C LEU A 24 24.45 2.31 19.44
N LYS A 25 24.61 2.36 20.76
CA LYS A 25 25.88 2.02 21.40
C LYS A 25 26.25 0.55 21.13
N THR A 26 25.27 -0.34 21.32
CA THR A 26 25.47 -1.77 21.08
C THR A 26 25.82 -2.05 19.63
N GLU A 27 25.13 -1.43 18.67
CA GLU A 27 25.44 -1.59 17.24
C GLU A 27 26.82 -1.05 16.87
N LYS A 28 27.26 0.05 17.49
CA LYS A 28 28.63 0.56 17.31
C LYS A 28 29.67 -0.44 17.84
N ASP A 29 29.44 -1.02 19.00
CA ASP A 29 30.34 -2.04 19.56
C ASP A 29 30.38 -3.29 18.67
N ARG A 30 29.23 -3.70 18.11
CA ARG A 30 29.13 -4.81 17.14
C ARG A 30 29.89 -4.54 15.84
N GLU A 31 29.77 -3.33 15.30
CA GLU A 31 30.48 -2.89 14.11
C GLU A 31 32.00 -2.95 14.31
N ILE A 32 32.49 -2.49 15.46
CA ILE A 32 33.92 -2.58 15.85
C ILE A 32 34.40 -4.04 15.93
N LEU A 33 33.55 -4.94 16.42
CA LEU A 33 33.84 -6.37 16.52
C LEU A 33 33.68 -7.12 15.19
N GLY A 34 33.33 -6.45 14.09
CA GLY A 34 33.09 -7.08 12.79
C GLY A 34 31.85 -7.98 12.76
N THR A 35 30.95 -7.82 13.73
CA THR A 35 29.68 -8.56 13.79
C THR A 35 28.57 -7.76 13.14
N GLY A 36 27.74 -8.41 12.32
CA GLY A 36 26.64 -7.75 11.62
C GLY A 36 25.56 -7.21 12.58
N PRO A 37 24.70 -6.29 12.09
CA PRO A 37 23.63 -5.72 12.89
C PRO A 37 22.59 -6.78 13.31
N VAL A 38 21.84 -6.50 14.38
CA VAL A 38 20.75 -7.38 14.86
C VAL A 38 19.45 -6.63 15.03
N LYS A 39 18.34 -7.38 15.04
CA LYS A 39 17.01 -6.82 15.27
C LYS A 39 16.72 -6.65 16.76
N TYR A 40 16.20 -5.49 17.12
CA TYR A 40 15.72 -5.16 18.47
C TYR A 40 14.20 -5.14 18.44
N HIS A 41 13.56 -5.99 19.22
CA HIS A 41 12.09 -6.12 19.23
C HIS A 41 11.49 -6.35 17.82
N GLY A 42 12.21 -7.08 16.96
CA GLY A 42 11.77 -7.39 15.59
C GLY A 42 12.12 -6.33 14.53
N LYS A 43 12.74 -5.20 14.92
CA LYS A 43 13.07 -4.09 14.00
C LYS A 43 14.57 -3.89 13.86
N TRP A 44 15.00 -3.43 12.69
CA TRP A 44 16.38 -3.07 12.44
C TRP A 44 16.76 -1.74 13.13
N PRO A 45 18.04 -1.53 13.47
CA PRO A 45 18.48 -0.31 14.14
C PRO A 45 18.69 0.83 13.13
N PHE A 46 17.94 1.92 13.29
CA PHE A 46 18.05 3.12 12.45
C PHE A 46 18.70 4.29 13.20
N LYS A 47 19.36 5.18 12.45
CA LYS A 47 19.85 6.47 12.93
C LYS A 47 18.79 7.55 12.65
N ARG A 48 18.30 8.20 13.71
CA ARG A 48 17.31 9.27 13.61
C ARG A 48 17.90 10.52 12.94
N VAL A 49 17.08 11.21 12.14
CA VAL A 49 17.44 12.49 11.50
C VAL A 49 16.36 13.52 11.79
N PHE A 50 16.69 14.64 12.43
CA PHE A 50 15.73 15.68 12.85
C PHE A 50 14.49 15.15 13.61
N GLY A 51 14.65 14.06 14.37
CA GLY A 51 13.59 13.41 15.13
C GLY A 51 12.79 12.35 14.36
N ILE A 52 13.03 12.17 13.06
CA ILE A 52 12.44 11.12 12.22
C ILE A 52 13.21 9.82 12.40
N GLN A 53 12.49 8.71 12.62
CA GLN A 53 13.10 7.38 12.80
C GLN A 53 13.66 6.80 11.50
N GLU A 54 12.88 6.79 10.43
CA GLU A 54 13.25 6.18 9.14
C GLU A 54 13.09 7.19 7.99
N PRO A 55 14.07 8.09 7.77
CA PRO A 55 13.89 9.22 6.85
C PRO A 55 13.59 8.81 5.40
N PHE A 56 14.18 7.71 4.91
CA PHE A 56 13.92 7.21 3.56
C PHE A 56 12.54 6.54 3.46
N SER A 57 12.15 5.71 4.41
CA SER A 57 10.81 5.13 4.47
C SER A 57 9.74 6.24 4.49
N VAL A 58 9.91 7.28 5.32
CA VAL A 58 9.01 8.45 5.33
C VAL A 58 8.94 9.15 3.98
N ALA A 59 10.09 9.44 3.36
CA ALA A 59 10.14 10.14 2.08
C ALA A 59 9.46 9.32 0.97
N PHE A 60 9.74 8.02 0.89
CA PHE A 60 9.14 7.15 -0.11
C PHE A 60 7.65 6.90 0.15
N SER A 61 7.19 6.80 1.40
CA SER A 61 5.77 6.71 1.72
C SER A 61 5.01 7.99 1.36
N ALA A 62 5.60 9.17 1.64
CA ALA A 62 5.02 10.46 1.23
C ALA A 62 4.96 10.61 -0.30
N LEU A 63 5.97 10.14 -1.02
CA LEU A 63 5.96 10.10 -2.49
C LEU A 63 4.89 9.15 -3.01
N ASN A 64 4.76 7.94 -2.47
CA ASN A 64 3.67 7.03 -2.83
C ASN A 64 2.30 7.66 -2.58
N LEU A 65 2.08 8.33 -1.43
CA LEU A 65 0.86 9.07 -1.14
C LEU A 65 0.55 10.10 -2.23
N ALA A 66 1.54 10.91 -2.61
CA ALA A 66 1.39 11.92 -3.66
C ALA A 66 1.03 11.29 -5.02
N VAL A 67 1.66 10.17 -5.38
CA VAL A 67 1.39 9.45 -6.63
C VAL A 67 -0.01 8.82 -6.62
N GLN A 68 -0.46 8.25 -5.49
CA GLN A 68 -1.81 7.72 -5.36
C GLN A 68 -2.86 8.83 -5.48
N PHE A 69 -2.64 9.98 -4.84
CA PHE A 69 -3.51 11.15 -4.96
C PHE A 69 -3.58 11.65 -6.41
N HIS A 70 -2.43 11.85 -7.05
CA HIS A 70 -2.36 12.28 -8.44
C HIS A 70 -3.04 11.27 -9.39
N GLY A 71 -2.80 9.97 -9.18
CA GLY A 71 -3.41 8.89 -9.93
C GLY A 71 -4.93 8.91 -9.82
N TRP A 72 -5.45 8.91 -8.59
CA TRP A 72 -6.87 8.97 -8.29
C TRP A 72 -7.54 10.23 -8.85
N LEU A 73 -6.93 11.40 -8.66
CA LEU A 73 -7.47 12.67 -9.18
C LEU A 73 -7.49 12.65 -10.72
N SER A 74 -6.43 12.15 -11.36
CA SER A 74 -6.40 12.04 -12.83
C SER A 74 -7.45 11.09 -13.38
N PHE A 75 -7.76 10.01 -12.65
CA PHE A 75 -8.82 9.06 -12.98
C PHE A 75 -10.21 9.67 -12.78
N PHE A 76 -10.43 10.40 -11.68
CA PHE A 76 -11.67 11.16 -11.45
C PHE A 76 -11.92 12.15 -12.58
N ILE A 77 -10.92 12.97 -12.94
CA ILE A 77 -11.03 13.94 -14.02
C ILE A 77 -11.35 13.25 -15.35
N LEU A 78 -10.68 12.14 -15.66
CA LEU A 78 -10.95 11.36 -16.87
C LEU A 78 -12.41 10.91 -16.95
N LEU A 79 -12.93 10.29 -15.89
CA LEU A 79 -14.27 9.70 -15.88
C LEU A 79 -15.38 10.74 -16.01
N TYR A 80 -15.26 11.88 -15.34
CA TYR A 80 -16.35 12.84 -15.20
C TYR A 80 -16.26 14.01 -16.19
N TYR A 81 -15.06 14.33 -16.70
CA TYR A 81 -14.86 15.50 -17.56
C TYR A 81 -14.36 15.17 -18.97
N LYS A 82 -13.78 13.99 -19.19
CA LYS A 82 -13.22 13.63 -20.52
C LYS A 82 -13.97 12.50 -21.21
N LEU A 83 -14.46 11.52 -20.44
CA LEU A 83 -15.25 10.41 -20.98
C LEU A 83 -16.74 10.78 -21.07
N PRO A 84 -17.46 10.25 -22.07
CA PRO A 84 -18.89 10.46 -22.17
C PRO A 84 -19.63 9.83 -20.99
N LEU A 85 -20.70 10.50 -20.56
CA LEU A 85 -21.56 10.05 -19.48
C LEU A 85 -22.88 9.49 -20.03
N ARG A 86 -23.50 8.56 -19.30
CA ARG A 86 -24.80 8.00 -19.69
C ARG A 86 -25.86 9.11 -19.71
N PRO A 87 -26.66 9.26 -20.79
CA PRO A 87 -27.67 10.31 -20.88
C PRO A 87 -28.71 10.28 -19.76
N GLN A 88 -29.09 9.09 -19.30
CA GLN A 88 -30.22 8.87 -18.39
C GLN A 88 -29.92 9.32 -16.95
N ASN A 89 -28.69 9.13 -16.47
CA ASN A 89 -28.34 9.33 -15.06
C ASN A 89 -27.01 10.08 -14.84
N ARG A 90 -26.36 10.54 -15.91
CA ARG A 90 -25.07 11.25 -15.88
C ARG A 90 -23.95 10.46 -15.18
N LYS A 91 -24.08 9.12 -15.03
CA LYS A 91 -23.03 8.28 -14.45
C LYS A 91 -22.02 7.85 -15.52
N PRO A 92 -20.74 7.60 -15.15
CA PRO A 92 -19.76 7.04 -16.08
C PRO A 92 -20.20 5.69 -16.64
N TYR A 93 -19.83 5.39 -17.89
CA TYR A 93 -20.08 4.07 -18.47
C TYR A 93 -19.29 2.96 -17.79
N TYR A 94 -18.12 3.29 -17.25
CA TYR A 94 -17.21 2.35 -16.63
C TYR A 94 -17.78 1.74 -15.33
N GLU A 95 -18.10 0.44 -15.39
CA GLU A 95 -18.83 -0.30 -14.34
C GLU A 95 -18.05 -0.50 -13.03
N TYR A 96 -16.74 -0.23 -13.02
CA TYR A 96 -15.85 -0.37 -11.86
C TYR A 96 -15.48 0.98 -11.22
N THR A 97 -16.13 2.06 -11.64
CA THR A 97 -15.85 3.42 -11.18
C THR A 97 -15.80 3.52 -9.65
N GLY A 98 -16.84 3.07 -8.94
CA GLY A 98 -16.90 3.15 -7.48
C GLY A 98 -15.78 2.37 -6.80
N LEU A 99 -15.39 1.23 -7.37
CA LEU A 99 -14.34 0.39 -6.82
C LEU A 99 -12.99 1.11 -6.81
N TRP A 100 -12.63 1.75 -7.92
CA TRP A 100 -11.36 2.48 -8.02
C TRP A 100 -11.31 3.75 -7.17
N HIS A 101 -12.46 4.39 -6.88
CA HIS A 101 -12.50 5.51 -5.93
C HIS A 101 -12.19 5.05 -4.51
N ILE A 102 -12.82 3.95 -4.06
CA ILE A 102 -12.57 3.39 -2.72
C ILE A 102 -11.11 2.89 -2.63
N TYR A 103 -10.61 2.23 -3.68
CA TYR A 103 -9.20 1.82 -3.76
C TYR A 103 -8.26 3.02 -3.58
N GLY A 104 -8.49 4.12 -4.32
CA GLY A 104 -7.66 5.32 -4.20
C GLY A 104 -7.67 5.92 -2.79
N LEU A 105 -8.84 5.98 -2.13
CA LEU A 105 -8.97 6.47 -0.76
C LEU A 105 -8.23 5.57 0.25
N LEU A 106 -8.40 4.25 0.16
CA LEU A 106 -7.70 3.30 1.02
C LEU A 106 -6.19 3.31 0.78
N ALA A 107 -5.76 3.46 -0.46
CA ALA A 107 -4.35 3.58 -0.81
C ALA A 107 -3.75 4.83 -0.17
N MET A 108 -4.36 6.00 -0.37
CA MET A 108 -3.91 7.24 0.28
C MET A 108 -3.90 7.12 1.81
N ASN A 109 -4.91 6.50 2.42
CA ASN A 109 -4.92 6.26 3.87
C ASN A 109 -3.75 5.37 4.33
N SER A 110 -3.44 4.31 3.59
CA SER A 110 -2.33 3.40 3.91
C SER A 110 -0.98 4.09 3.82
N TRP A 111 -0.72 4.83 2.74
CA TRP A 111 0.55 5.55 2.58
C TRP A 111 0.72 6.71 3.55
N PHE A 112 -0.39 7.34 3.97
CA PHE A 112 -0.38 8.32 5.04
C PHE A 112 0.06 7.70 6.37
N TRP A 113 -0.57 6.60 6.80
CA TRP A 113 -0.20 5.94 8.06
C TRP A 113 1.20 5.33 8.02
N SER A 114 1.64 4.84 6.86
CA SER A 114 3.01 4.41 6.65
C SER A 114 4.01 5.55 6.88
N ALA A 115 3.78 6.74 6.30
CA ALA A 115 4.65 7.89 6.54
C ALA A 115 4.65 8.35 8.01
N VAL A 116 3.50 8.30 8.68
CA VAL A 116 3.38 8.68 10.10
C VAL A 116 4.10 7.68 11.00
N PHE A 117 3.94 6.38 10.77
CA PHE A 117 4.61 5.31 11.52
C PHE A 117 6.13 5.37 11.37
N HIS A 118 6.63 5.45 10.13
CA HIS A 118 8.06 5.57 9.86
C HIS A 118 8.69 6.86 10.39
N SER A 119 7.87 7.90 10.59
CA SER A 119 8.31 9.12 11.26
C SER A 119 8.43 8.92 12.76
N ARG A 120 7.41 8.30 13.39
CA ARG A 120 7.32 8.12 14.84
C ARG A 120 6.67 6.78 15.14
N ASP A 121 7.51 5.84 15.50
CA ASP A 121 7.14 4.48 15.85
C ASP A 121 6.64 4.41 17.31
N VAL A 122 5.33 4.31 17.47
CA VAL A 122 4.64 4.08 18.74
C VAL A 122 3.48 3.11 18.50
N ASP A 123 3.01 2.43 19.55
CA ASP A 123 1.96 1.40 19.46
C ASP A 123 0.74 1.83 18.63
N PHE A 124 0.33 3.10 18.74
CA PHE A 124 -0.80 3.64 17.98
C PHE A 124 -0.52 3.78 16.49
N THR A 125 0.62 4.37 16.10
CA THR A 125 0.96 4.59 14.69
C THR A 125 1.28 3.26 14.01
N GLU A 126 1.92 2.34 14.73
CA GLU A 126 2.16 0.97 14.29
C GLU A 126 0.85 0.28 13.95
N LYS A 127 -0.09 0.19 14.90
CA LYS A 127 -1.38 -0.48 14.67
C LYS A 127 -2.13 0.09 13.47
N LEU A 128 -2.08 1.40 13.27
CA LEU A 128 -2.77 2.06 12.16
C LEU A 128 -2.09 1.83 10.81
N ASP A 129 -0.76 1.80 10.75
CA ASP A 129 -0.03 1.43 9.53
C ASP A 129 -0.40 0.00 9.10
N TYR A 130 -0.22 -0.97 9.99
CA TYR A 130 -0.54 -2.37 9.74
C TYR A 130 -2.02 -2.59 9.38
N SER A 131 -2.95 -1.94 10.10
CA SER A 131 -4.38 -2.05 9.82
C SER A 131 -4.75 -1.46 8.46
N SER A 132 -4.17 -0.31 8.12
CA SER A 132 -4.44 0.39 6.86
C SER A 132 -3.88 -0.37 5.65
N ALA A 133 -2.69 -0.98 5.78
CA ALA A 133 -2.10 -1.86 4.78
C ALA A 133 -2.95 -3.13 4.57
N ALA A 134 -3.42 -3.76 5.65
CA ALA A 134 -4.32 -4.91 5.58
C ALA A 134 -5.65 -4.56 4.88
N ALA A 135 -6.23 -3.40 5.20
CA ALA A 135 -7.45 -2.90 4.55
C ALA A 135 -7.25 -2.67 3.04
N LEU A 136 -6.13 -2.04 2.65
CA LEU A 136 -5.79 -1.81 1.24
C LEU A 136 -5.61 -3.14 0.49
N LEU A 137 -4.81 -4.08 1.02
CA LEU A 137 -4.55 -5.37 0.37
C LEU A 137 -5.84 -6.19 0.23
N GLY A 138 -6.64 -6.25 1.28
CA GLY A 138 -7.94 -6.92 1.26
C GLY A 138 -8.89 -6.34 0.23
N TYR A 139 -8.98 -5.00 0.16
CA TYR A 139 -9.80 -4.33 -0.83
C TYR A 139 -9.27 -4.52 -2.27
N SER A 140 -7.96 -4.45 -2.45
CA SER A 140 -7.31 -4.68 -3.75
C SER A 140 -7.57 -6.10 -4.27
N LEU A 141 -7.60 -7.10 -3.38
CA LEU A 141 -8.00 -8.47 -3.70
C LEU A 141 -9.47 -8.53 -4.18
N ILE A 142 -10.39 -7.82 -3.51
CA ILE A 142 -11.78 -7.70 -3.97
C ILE A 142 -11.80 -7.13 -5.39
N VAL A 143 -11.11 -6.01 -5.63
CA VAL A 143 -11.05 -5.39 -6.97
C VAL A 143 -10.47 -6.35 -8.01
N ALA A 144 -9.41 -7.09 -7.68
CA ALA A 144 -8.80 -8.08 -8.56
C ALA A 144 -9.80 -9.18 -8.96
N ILE A 145 -10.56 -9.73 -8.01
CA ILE A 145 -11.59 -10.73 -8.29
C ILE A 145 -12.70 -10.13 -9.17
N MET A 146 -13.24 -8.97 -8.79
CA MET A 146 -14.33 -8.31 -9.54
C MET A 146 -13.93 -8.02 -10.98
N ARG A 147 -12.69 -7.55 -11.19
CA ARG A 147 -12.20 -7.19 -12.51
C ARG A 147 -11.83 -8.42 -13.34
N THR A 148 -11.22 -9.44 -12.74
CA THR A 148 -10.76 -10.66 -13.42
C THR A 148 -11.94 -11.47 -13.95
N PHE A 149 -12.94 -11.73 -13.10
CA PHE A 149 -14.12 -12.51 -13.46
C PHE A 149 -15.23 -11.66 -14.11
N SER A 150 -14.96 -10.37 -14.34
CA SER A 150 -15.92 -9.44 -14.93
C SER A 150 -17.28 -9.41 -14.21
N VAL A 151 -17.28 -9.46 -12.87
CA VAL A 151 -18.50 -9.52 -12.05
C VAL A 151 -19.23 -8.17 -12.10
N ARG A 152 -20.46 -8.20 -12.62
CA ARG A 152 -21.31 -7.00 -12.83
C ARG A 152 -22.57 -7.00 -11.99
N ASP A 153 -23.13 -8.18 -11.73
CA ASP A 153 -24.31 -8.32 -10.90
C ASP A 153 -24.01 -7.88 -9.47
N GLU A 154 -24.91 -7.06 -8.89
CA GLU A 154 -24.69 -6.46 -7.58
C GLU A 154 -24.78 -7.52 -6.46
N ALA A 155 -25.65 -8.53 -6.59
CA ALA A 155 -25.71 -9.61 -5.61
C ALA A 155 -24.40 -10.45 -5.64
N ALA A 156 -23.91 -10.79 -6.82
CA ALA A 156 -22.61 -11.47 -6.97
C ALA A 156 -21.44 -10.65 -6.41
N ARG A 157 -21.45 -9.31 -6.60
CA ARG A 157 -20.45 -8.41 -6.00
C ARG A 157 -20.50 -8.46 -4.48
N VAL A 158 -21.68 -8.44 -3.89
CA VAL A 158 -21.83 -8.55 -2.42
C VAL A 158 -21.38 -9.93 -1.93
N MET A 159 -21.76 -11.00 -2.61
CA MET A 159 -21.38 -12.38 -2.24
C MET A 159 -19.86 -12.60 -2.23
N VAL A 160 -19.13 -11.97 -3.14
CA VAL A 160 -17.66 -12.04 -3.18
C VAL A 160 -17.02 -11.08 -2.16
N ALA A 161 -17.53 -9.85 -2.03
CA ALA A 161 -16.91 -8.83 -1.17
C ALA A 161 -17.14 -9.08 0.32
N ALA A 162 -18.34 -9.49 0.73
CA ALA A 162 -18.73 -9.66 2.13
C ALA A 162 -17.80 -10.60 2.92
N PRO A 163 -17.47 -11.83 2.46
CA PRO A 163 -16.58 -12.71 3.21
C PRO A 163 -15.15 -12.15 3.32
N LEU A 164 -14.65 -11.47 2.28
CA LEU A 164 -13.32 -10.85 2.31
C LEU A 164 -13.28 -9.65 3.25
N ILE A 165 -14.32 -8.81 3.24
CA ILE A 165 -14.46 -7.70 4.19
C ILE A 165 -14.50 -8.25 5.62
N ALA A 166 -15.34 -9.27 5.89
CA ALA A 166 -15.43 -9.88 7.20
C ALA A 166 -14.08 -10.41 7.68
N PHE A 167 -13.36 -11.15 6.83
CA PHE A 167 -12.02 -11.65 7.14
C PHE A 167 -11.03 -10.52 7.47
N VAL A 168 -10.95 -9.50 6.61
CA VAL A 168 -10.03 -8.37 6.79
C VAL A 168 -10.38 -7.57 8.05
N THR A 169 -11.67 -7.33 8.30
CA THR A 169 -12.13 -6.68 9.53
C THR A 169 -11.75 -7.49 10.76
N THR A 170 -11.97 -8.80 10.78
CA THR A 170 -11.54 -9.66 11.89
C THR A 170 -10.03 -9.61 12.10
N HIS A 171 -9.23 -9.63 11.03
CA HIS A 171 -7.77 -9.49 11.13
C HIS A 171 -7.36 -8.12 11.70
N ILE A 172 -7.97 -7.03 11.24
CA ILE A 172 -7.72 -5.68 11.78
C ILE A 172 -8.10 -5.60 13.26
N LEU A 173 -9.25 -6.17 13.66
CA LEU A 173 -9.64 -6.24 15.06
C LEU A 173 -8.61 -7.02 15.89
N TYR A 174 -8.09 -8.13 15.37
CA TYR A 174 -7.01 -8.87 16.00
C TYR A 174 -5.75 -8.01 16.21
N LEU A 175 -5.30 -7.28 15.18
CA LEU A 175 -4.11 -6.41 15.28
C LEU A 175 -4.26 -5.29 16.33
N ASN A 176 -5.49 -4.81 16.56
CA ASN A 176 -5.74 -3.68 17.45
C ASN A 176 -6.00 -4.11 18.90
N PHE A 177 -6.75 -5.19 19.10
CA PHE A 177 -7.24 -5.62 20.42
C PHE A 177 -6.40 -6.73 21.07
N TYR A 178 -5.53 -7.40 20.31
CA TYR A 178 -4.60 -8.41 20.83
C TYR A 178 -3.15 -7.98 20.62
N LYS A 179 -2.22 -8.82 21.09
CA LYS A 179 -0.80 -8.62 20.83
C LYS A 179 -0.55 -8.80 19.33
N LEU A 180 -0.10 -7.73 18.67
CA LEU A 180 0.23 -7.71 17.26
C LEU A 180 1.36 -8.73 17.00
N ASP A 181 1.04 -9.79 16.25
CA ASP A 181 1.99 -10.77 15.76
C ASP A 181 2.43 -10.41 14.34
N TYR A 182 3.64 -9.88 14.21
CA TYR A 182 4.22 -9.49 12.93
C TYR A 182 4.30 -10.67 11.94
N GLY A 183 4.59 -11.88 12.43
CA GLY A 183 4.71 -13.06 11.60
C GLY A 183 3.36 -13.51 11.03
N LEU A 184 2.31 -13.48 11.86
CA LEU A 184 0.94 -13.75 11.38
C LEU A 184 0.49 -12.67 10.40
N ASN A 185 0.70 -11.39 10.72
CA ASN A 185 0.33 -10.30 9.82
C ASN A 185 1.03 -10.42 8.47
N MET A 186 2.35 -10.68 8.47
CA MET A 186 3.13 -10.88 7.25
C MET A 186 2.53 -11.99 6.39
N LYS A 187 2.21 -13.15 6.98
CA LYS A 187 1.60 -14.27 6.26
C LYS A 187 0.26 -13.89 5.63
N VAL A 188 -0.61 -13.22 6.38
CA VAL A 188 -1.94 -12.78 5.90
C VAL A 188 -1.80 -11.78 4.74
N CYS A 189 -0.96 -10.76 4.89
CA CYS A 189 -0.72 -9.75 3.86
C CYS A 189 -0.07 -10.33 2.61
N VAL A 190 0.97 -11.16 2.76
CA VAL A 190 1.64 -11.84 1.64
C VAL A 190 0.69 -12.78 0.91
N ALA A 191 -0.15 -13.54 1.63
CA ALA A 191 -1.14 -14.41 1.02
C ALA A 191 -2.15 -13.63 0.16
N MET A 192 -2.70 -12.53 0.68
CA MET A 192 -3.57 -11.63 -0.09
C MET A 192 -2.84 -11.02 -1.29
N GLY A 193 -1.58 -10.62 -1.10
CA GLY A 193 -0.70 -10.08 -2.14
C GLY A 193 -0.46 -11.06 -3.30
N ILE A 194 -0.09 -12.31 -2.99
CA ILE A 194 0.10 -13.36 -3.99
C ILE A 194 -1.22 -13.66 -4.71
N ALA A 195 -2.33 -13.78 -3.98
CA ALA A 195 -3.64 -14.07 -4.57
C ALA A 195 -4.04 -13.00 -5.60
N GLN A 196 -3.90 -11.71 -5.28
CA GLN A 196 -4.21 -10.65 -6.24
C GLN A 196 -3.24 -10.64 -7.44
N LEU A 197 -1.96 -10.91 -7.24
CA LEU A 197 -0.98 -10.96 -8.33
C LEU A 197 -1.28 -12.09 -9.31
N LEU A 198 -1.66 -13.26 -8.79
CA LEU A 198 -2.08 -14.40 -9.63
C LEU A 198 -3.33 -14.06 -10.44
N LEU A 199 -4.34 -13.43 -9.83
CA LEU A 199 -5.55 -13.00 -10.53
C LEU A 199 -5.22 -12.03 -11.67
N TRP A 200 -4.39 -11.01 -11.40
CA TRP A 200 -3.96 -10.06 -12.42
C TRP A 200 -3.11 -10.69 -13.51
N ALA A 201 -2.22 -11.64 -13.17
CA ALA A 201 -1.42 -12.38 -14.14
C ALA A 201 -2.32 -13.22 -15.08
N ILE A 202 -3.28 -13.95 -14.51
CA ILE A 202 -4.27 -14.74 -15.28
C ILE A 202 -5.06 -13.80 -16.19
N TRP A 203 -5.58 -12.70 -15.66
CA TRP A 203 -6.31 -11.73 -16.46
C TRP A 203 -5.45 -11.14 -17.59
N ALA A 204 -4.20 -10.77 -17.31
CA ALA A 204 -3.26 -10.24 -18.29
C ALA A 204 -2.90 -11.26 -19.39
N GLY A 205 -2.89 -12.55 -19.05
CA GLY A 205 -2.64 -13.65 -19.99
C GLY A 205 -3.82 -13.91 -20.93
N VAL A 206 -5.05 -13.84 -20.41
CA VAL A 206 -6.28 -14.16 -21.16
C VAL A 206 -6.83 -12.96 -21.92
N THR A 207 -6.60 -11.74 -21.43
CA THR A 207 -7.19 -10.52 -22.01
C THR A 207 -6.59 -10.13 -23.36
N HIS A 208 -7.44 -9.58 -24.24
CA HIS A 208 -7.02 -8.87 -25.46
C HIS A 208 -6.90 -7.36 -25.24
N HIS A 209 -6.83 -6.91 -23.98
CA HIS A 209 -6.69 -5.49 -23.66
C HIS A 209 -5.37 -4.92 -24.21
N PRO A 210 -5.38 -3.78 -24.93
CA PRO A 210 -4.17 -3.20 -25.54
C PRO A 210 -3.10 -2.85 -24.50
N SER A 211 -3.50 -2.43 -23.31
CA SER A 211 -2.60 -2.04 -22.22
C SER A 211 -2.15 -3.16 -21.29
N LYS A 212 -2.32 -4.44 -21.68
CA LYS A 212 -1.94 -5.59 -20.83
C LYS A 212 -0.47 -5.64 -20.46
N TRP A 213 0.42 -5.02 -21.27
CA TRP A 213 1.84 -4.94 -20.97
C TRP A 213 2.12 -4.15 -19.69
N LYS A 214 1.37 -3.05 -19.43
CA LYS A 214 1.50 -2.25 -18.20
C LYS A 214 1.15 -3.08 -16.98
N LEU A 215 0.10 -3.88 -17.11
CA LEU A 215 -0.31 -4.79 -16.06
C LEU A 215 0.74 -5.87 -15.81
N TRP A 216 1.32 -6.48 -16.84
CA TRP A 216 2.43 -7.41 -16.68
C TRP A 216 3.62 -6.79 -15.96
N THR A 217 3.99 -5.56 -16.33
CA THR A 217 5.06 -4.82 -15.64
C THR A 217 4.72 -4.58 -14.16
N VAL A 218 3.48 -4.21 -13.84
CA VAL A 218 3.03 -4.05 -12.45
C VAL A 218 3.07 -5.38 -11.71
N VAL A 219 2.56 -6.47 -12.28
CA VAL A 219 2.53 -7.79 -11.66
C VAL A 219 3.95 -8.30 -11.38
N VAL A 220 4.83 -8.29 -12.38
CA VAL A 220 6.22 -8.74 -12.23
C VAL A 220 6.98 -7.82 -11.29
N GLY A 221 6.85 -6.50 -11.46
CA GLY A 221 7.51 -5.52 -10.62
C GLY A 221 7.10 -5.61 -9.15
N THR A 222 5.81 -5.75 -8.86
CA THR A 222 5.32 -5.94 -7.49
C THR A 222 5.75 -7.28 -6.93
N GLY A 223 5.75 -8.35 -7.72
CA GLY A 223 6.28 -9.66 -7.31
C GLY A 223 7.76 -9.60 -6.93
N LEU A 224 8.58 -8.89 -7.72
CA LEU A 224 9.99 -8.66 -7.40
C LEU A 224 10.16 -7.75 -6.16
N ALA A 225 9.34 -6.71 -6.02
CA ALA A 225 9.36 -5.85 -4.85
C ALA A 225 9.05 -6.66 -3.57
N MET A 226 8.06 -7.56 -3.60
CA MET A 226 7.75 -8.44 -2.47
C MET A 226 8.96 -9.29 -2.00
N LEU A 227 9.93 -9.58 -2.86
CA LEU A 227 11.16 -10.29 -2.44
C LEU A 227 12.03 -9.44 -1.52
N LEU A 228 11.99 -8.10 -1.64
CA LEU A 228 12.70 -7.19 -0.72
C LEU A 228 12.14 -7.32 0.69
N GLU A 229 10.81 -7.40 0.82
CA GLU A 229 10.13 -7.59 2.11
C GLU A 229 10.49 -8.95 2.75
N ILE A 230 10.69 -9.99 1.94
CA ILE A 230 11.07 -11.33 2.42
C ILE A 230 12.55 -11.38 2.79
N TYR A 231 13.41 -10.72 2.01
CA TYR A 231 14.86 -10.76 2.23
C TYR A 231 15.29 -9.86 3.41
N ASP A 232 14.56 -8.77 3.69
CA ASP A 232 14.56 -8.08 4.99
C ASP A 232 15.97 -7.73 5.51
N PHE A 233 16.79 -7.17 4.63
CA PHE A 233 18.19 -6.81 4.92
C PHE A 233 18.29 -5.55 5.82
N PRO A 234 19.35 -5.43 6.65
CA PRO A 234 19.53 -4.31 7.58
C PRO A 234 19.87 -2.98 6.89
N PRO A 235 19.61 -1.83 7.53
CA PRO A 235 19.79 -0.53 6.91
C PRO A 235 21.25 -0.23 6.54
N TYR A 236 21.48 0.00 5.25
CA TYR A 236 22.73 0.53 4.74
C TYR A 236 22.97 1.94 5.28
N GLY A 237 24.16 2.16 5.85
CA GLY A 237 24.52 3.41 6.52
C GLY A 237 23.71 3.73 7.79
N GLY A 238 22.81 2.84 8.22
CA GLY A 238 21.84 3.09 9.28
C GLY A 238 20.60 3.86 8.84
N TYR A 239 20.33 3.97 7.53
CA TYR A 239 19.20 4.74 7.01
C TYR A 239 18.32 4.04 5.97
N LEU A 240 18.90 3.21 5.08
CA LEU A 240 18.20 2.64 3.94
C LEU A 240 18.19 1.11 4.02
N ASP A 241 17.05 0.51 4.33
CA ASP A 241 16.87 -0.93 4.44
C ASP A 241 16.07 -1.52 3.26
N ALA A 242 15.76 -2.81 3.35
CA ALA A 242 14.97 -3.50 2.34
C ALA A 242 13.55 -2.93 2.20
N HIS A 243 12.95 -2.55 3.32
CA HIS A 243 11.59 -2.03 3.36
C HIS A 243 11.50 -0.64 2.69
N ALA A 244 12.47 0.25 2.95
CA ALA A 244 12.59 1.51 2.23
C ALA A 244 12.76 1.32 0.71
N LEU A 245 13.53 0.32 0.27
CA LEU A 245 13.62 0.00 -1.17
C LEU A 245 12.33 -0.58 -1.73
N TRP A 246 11.56 -1.33 -0.95
CA TRP A 246 10.22 -1.75 -1.32
C TRP A 246 9.33 -0.54 -1.58
N HIS A 247 9.29 0.42 -0.65
CA HIS A 247 8.56 1.69 -0.81
C HIS A 247 9.01 2.46 -2.06
N ALA A 248 10.30 2.54 -2.32
CA ALA A 248 10.83 3.22 -3.50
C ALA A 248 10.38 2.53 -4.80
N THR A 249 10.38 1.20 -4.83
CA THR A 249 10.03 0.41 -6.01
C THR A 249 8.55 0.52 -6.36
N THR A 250 7.65 0.69 -5.37
CA THR A 250 6.21 0.83 -5.62
C THR A 250 5.83 2.16 -6.28
N ILE A 251 6.67 3.20 -6.21
CA ILE A 251 6.40 4.53 -6.80
C ILE A 251 6.19 4.45 -8.33
N PRO A 252 7.17 3.99 -9.14
CA PRO A 252 7.00 3.88 -10.59
C PRO A 252 5.92 2.86 -10.97
N LEU A 253 5.76 1.79 -10.19
CA LEU A 253 4.70 0.80 -10.41
C LEU A 253 3.31 1.41 -10.21
N THR A 254 3.14 2.29 -9.22
CA THR A 254 1.87 2.98 -8.96
C THR A 254 1.50 3.92 -10.11
N PHE A 255 2.46 4.60 -10.73
CA PHE A 255 2.21 5.40 -11.94
C PHE A 255 1.68 4.53 -13.08
N LEU A 256 2.33 3.39 -13.35
CA LEU A 256 1.89 2.44 -14.37
C LEU A 256 0.52 1.86 -14.05
N TRP A 257 0.25 1.60 -12.76
CA TRP A 257 -1.02 1.07 -12.28
C TRP A 257 -2.19 2.00 -12.56
N TRP A 258 -2.09 3.27 -12.16
CA TRP A 258 -3.11 4.26 -12.47
C TRP A 258 -3.22 4.55 -13.97
N SER A 259 -2.12 4.45 -14.72
CA SER A 259 -2.19 4.52 -16.18
C SER A 259 -3.00 3.38 -16.79
N PHE A 260 -2.80 2.15 -16.32
CA PHE A 260 -3.59 1.00 -16.75
C PHE A 260 -5.07 1.15 -16.40
N ILE A 261 -5.40 1.57 -15.16
CA ILE A 261 -6.79 1.77 -14.71
C ILE A 261 -7.54 2.77 -15.60
N LYS A 262 -6.88 3.86 -15.98
CA LYS A 262 -7.45 4.88 -16.88
C LYS A 262 -7.73 4.32 -18.27
N GLU A 263 -6.76 3.60 -18.85
CA GLU A 263 -6.92 3.00 -20.18
C GLU A 263 -7.97 1.89 -20.18
N ASP A 264 -8.11 1.13 -19.08
CA ASP A 264 -9.20 0.16 -18.93
C ASP A 264 -10.57 0.85 -18.90
N ALA A 265 -10.68 2.02 -18.24
CA ALA A 265 -11.89 2.81 -18.26
C ALA A 265 -12.25 3.34 -19.66
N GLU A 266 -11.26 3.83 -20.42
CA GLU A 266 -11.44 4.27 -21.80
C GLU A 266 -11.87 3.12 -22.72
N PHE A 267 -11.17 1.99 -22.65
CA PHE A 267 -11.46 0.80 -23.46
C PHE A 267 -12.87 0.27 -23.19
N ARG A 268 -13.24 0.15 -21.91
CA ARG A 268 -14.56 -0.35 -21.49
C ARG A 268 -15.69 0.62 -21.85
N THR A 269 -15.44 1.92 -21.73
CA THR A 269 -16.40 2.96 -22.14
C THR A 269 -16.65 2.91 -23.64
N SER A 270 -15.59 2.89 -24.46
CA SER A 270 -15.70 2.79 -25.92
C SER A 270 -16.48 1.55 -26.37
N ASN A 271 -16.18 0.38 -25.79
CA ASN A 271 -16.88 -0.86 -26.11
C ASN A 271 -18.35 -0.84 -25.67
N SER A 272 -18.67 -0.17 -24.57
CA SER A 272 -20.06 -0.06 -24.09
C SER A 272 -20.87 0.86 -25.01
N MET A 273 -20.28 1.95 -25.49
CA MET A 273 -20.93 2.85 -26.44
C MET A 273 -21.20 2.20 -27.79
N LYS A 274 -20.26 1.37 -28.29
CA LYS A 274 -20.45 0.63 -29.55
C LYS A 274 -21.61 -0.37 -29.50
N LYS A 275 -22.01 -0.84 -28.32
CA LYS A 275 -23.16 -1.75 -28.14
C LYS A 275 -24.50 -1.03 -28.02
N VAL A 276 -24.49 0.29 -27.79
CA VAL A 276 -25.70 1.12 -27.62
C VAL A 276 -26.07 1.84 -28.94
N LYS A 277 -25.12 1.95 -29.88
CA LYS A 277 -25.37 2.35 -31.26
C LYS A 277 -25.77 1.14 -32.09
#